data_AF-A0AAU6C0R5-F1
#
_entry.id   AF-A0AAU6C0R5-F1
#
_cell.length_a   1.000
_cell.length_b   1.000
_cell.length_c   1.000
_cell.angle_alpha   90.00
_cell.angle_beta   90.00
_cell.angle_gamma   90.00
#
_symmetry.space_group_name_H-M   'P 1'
#
loop_
_entity.id
_entity.type
_entity.pdbx_description
1 polymer ?
#
loop_
_entity_poly.entity_id
_entity_poly.type
_entity_poly.pdbx_seq_one_letter_code
_entity_poly.pdbx_strand_id
1 'polypeptide(L)'
;MTLRMFVNGQAMSGGTLNHALSEARLLGPARTAPAYRFFSVRDEFPGLHPVTEGGASINGEVYEVGYEVLRERLLPEEPAELELGVIALADGSGSFSMRMRASALTAPGVVDITAHGGWHAYLATL
;
A
#
# COMPACT_ATOMS: atom_id res chain seq x y z
N MET A 1 17.24 11.46 8.25
CA MET A 1 16.96 10.07 8.69
C MET A 1 16.01 9.46 7.69
N THR A 2 16.19 8.21 7.28
CA THR A 2 15.32 7.54 6.32
C THR A 2 14.57 6.37 6.96
N LEU A 3 13.44 5.98 6.38
CA LEU A 3 12.61 4.85 6.79
C LEU A 3 12.25 3.97 5.59
N ARG A 4 11.82 2.73 5.84
CA ARG A 4 11.26 1.85 4.81
C ARG A 4 9.76 2.08 4.66
N MET A 5 9.33 2.37 3.45
CA MET A 5 7.92 2.53 3.08
C MET A 5 7.56 1.49 2.03
N PHE A 6 6.59 0.63 2.33
CA PHE A 6 6.01 -0.32 1.39
C PHE A 6 4.80 0.33 0.73
N VAL A 7 4.81 0.36 -0.59
CA VAL A 7 3.73 0.87 -1.43
C VAL A 7 3.17 -0.26 -2.30
N ASN A 8 1.86 -0.27 -2.48
CA ASN A 8 1.13 -1.36 -3.15
C ASN A 8 0.05 -0.85 -4.12
N GLY A 9 0.07 0.44 -4.43
CA GLY A 9 -0.93 1.13 -5.25
C GLY A 9 -0.30 2.15 -6.18
N GLN A 10 -0.94 3.31 -6.33
CA GLN A 10 -0.52 4.36 -7.27
C GLN A 10 0.87 4.96 -6.99
N ALA A 11 1.41 4.80 -5.79
CA ALA A 11 2.77 5.23 -5.45
C ALA A 11 3.86 4.26 -5.96
N MET A 12 3.51 3.05 -6.40
CA MET A 12 4.48 2.14 -7.04
C MET A 12 5.01 2.71 -8.36
N SER A 13 6.14 2.18 -8.82
CA SER A 13 6.77 2.55 -10.09
C SER A 13 5.77 2.48 -11.26
N GLY A 14 5.63 3.60 -11.98
CA GLY A 14 4.69 3.73 -13.10
C GLY A 14 3.25 4.11 -12.72
N GLY A 15 2.92 4.18 -11.43
CA GLY A 15 1.63 4.66 -10.94
C GLY A 15 1.53 6.19 -10.93
N THR A 16 0.30 6.72 -10.84
CA THR A 16 0.04 8.17 -10.96
C THR A 16 0.59 8.99 -9.79
N LEU A 17 0.74 8.38 -8.62
CA LEU A 17 1.26 9.01 -7.40
C LEU A 17 2.77 8.77 -7.19
N ASN A 18 3.44 8.05 -8.09
CA ASN A 18 4.86 7.73 -7.94
C ASN A 18 5.76 8.98 -7.85
N HIS A 19 5.34 10.11 -8.43
CA HIS A 19 6.06 11.37 -8.37
C HIS A 19 6.26 11.90 -6.93
N ALA A 20 5.38 11.54 -5.98
CA ALA A 20 5.53 11.86 -4.56
C ALA A 20 6.74 11.16 -3.91
N LEU A 21 7.28 10.12 -4.55
CA LEU A 21 8.47 9.37 -4.15
C LEU A 21 9.70 9.68 -5.04
N SER A 22 9.69 10.77 -5.81
CA SER A 22 10.79 11.13 -6.72
C SER A 22 12.15 11.29 -6.04
N GLU A 23 12.19 11.71 -4.78
CA GLU A 23 13.40 11.84 -3.96
C GLU A 23 13.69 10.60 -3.10
N ALA A 24 12.83 9.57 -3.16
CA ALA A 24 13.00 8.32 -2.44
C ALA A 24 13.81 7.31 -3.28
N ARG A 25 14.48 6.38 -2.61
CA ARG A 25 15.25 5.32 -3.26
C ARG A 25 14.46 4.03 -3.31
N LEU A 26 14.09 3.55 -4.50
CA LEU A 26 13.49 2.23 -4.68
C LEU A 26 14.49 1.15 -4.24
N LEU A 27 14.10 0.31 -3.29
CA LEU A 27 14.85 -0.86 -2.85
C LEU A 27 14.48 -2.12 -3.66
N GLY A 28 13.29 -2.12 -4.27
CA GLY A 28 12.82 -3.16 -5.18
C GLY A 28 11.47 -3.76 -4.80
N PRO A 29 11.05 -4.82 -5.51
CA PRO A 29 9.79 -5.50 -5.25
C PRO A 29 9.82 -6.23 -3.91
N ALA A 30 8.67 -6.30 -3.24
CA ALA A 30 8.49 -7.02 -1.99
C ALA A 30 7.07 -7.59 -1.90
N ARG A 31 6.85 -8.41 -0.86
CA ARG A 31 5.52 -8.89 -0.51
C ARG A 31 5.24 -8.72 0.98
N THR A 32 3.99 -8.48 1.32
CA THR A 32 3.53 -8.51 2.71
C THR A 32 3.56 -9.94 3.27
N ALA A 33 3.62 -10.08 4.59
CA ALA A 33 3.29 -11.35 5.25
C ALA A 33 1.85 -11.79 4.87
N PRO A 34 1.48 -13.08 4.93
CA PRO A 34 0.16 -13.56 4.52
C PRO A 34 -0.95 -13.26 5.56
N ALA A 35 -1.01 -12.03 6.05
CA ALA A 35 -1.86 -11.59 7.15
C ALA A 35 -2.68 -10.34 6.80
N TYR A 36 -2.91 -10.09 5.49
CA TYR A 36 -3.61 -8.90 5.01
C TYR A 36 -4.71 -9.26 4.03
N ARG A 37 -5.86 -8.59 4.15
CA ARG A 37 -6.79 -8.41 3.05
C ARG A 37 -6.44 -7.15 2.27
N PHE A 38 -6.83 -7.12 1.01
CA PHE A 38 -6.49 -6.07 0.07
C PHE A 38 -7.75 -5.60 -0.63
N PHE A 39 -7.96 -4.30 -0.65
CA PHE A 39 -9.20 -3.70 -1.13
C PHE A 39 -8.90 -2.70 -2.25
N SER A 40 -9.77 -2.65 -3.26
CA SER A 40 -9.90 -1.53 -4.20
C SER A 40 -10.88 -0.52 -3.60
N VAL A 41 -10.58 0.77 -3.70
CA VAL A 41 -11.53 1.85 -3.41
C VAL A 41 -11.88 2.52 -4.74
N ARG A 42 -13.10 2.27 -5.23
CA ARG A 42 -13.65 2.85 -6.47
C ARG A 42 -12.77 2.66 -7.70
N ASP A 43 -11.88 1.67 -7.69
CA ASP A 43 -10.87 1.41 -8.74
C ASP A 43 -9.84 2.54 -8.92
N GLU A 44 -9.74 3.44 -7.94
CA GLU A 44 -8.83 4.57 -7.94
C GLU A 44 -7.50 4.21 -7.27
N PHE A 45 -7.57 3.56 -6.11
CA PHE A 45 -6.41 3.18 -5.30
C PHE A 45 -6.73 1.98 -4.40
N PRO A 46 -5.70 1.23 -3.96
CA PRO A 46 -5.91 0.12 -3.05
C PRO A 46 -5.54 0.44 -1.59
N GLY A 47 -5.94 -0.46 -0.68
CA GLY A 47 -5.53 -0.41 0.72
C GLY A 47 -5.40 -1.80 1.38
N LEU A 48 -4.41 -1.95 2.27
CA LEU A 48 -4.20 -3.16 3.08
C LEU A 48 -4.95 -3.08 4.41
N HIS A 49 -5.62 -4.15 4.81
CA HIS A 49 -6.16 -4.30 6.16
C HIS A 49 -5.63 -5.57 6.83
N PRO A 50 -5.04 -5.49 8.04
CA PRO A 50 -4.56 -6.68 8.74
C PRO A 50 -5.72 -7.55 9.20
N VAL A 51 -5.55 -8.87 9.10
CA VAL A 51 -6.53 -9.87 9.54
C VAL A 51 -5.84 -11.03 10.23
N THR A 52 -6.55 -11.72 11.14
CA THR A 52 -6.05 -12.93 11.80
C THR A 52 -6.27 -14.18 10.93
N GLU A 53 -7.28 -14.19 10.07
CA GLU A 53 -7.64 -15.31 9.21
C GLU A 53 -8.07 -14.80 7.82
N GLY A 54 -7.86 -15.63 6.79
CA GLY A 54 -8.25 -15.30 5.41
C GLY A 54 -7.46 -14.13 4.81
N GLY A 55 -6.24 -13.91 5.28
CA GLY A 55 -5.28 -12.98 4.67
C GLY A 55 -4.48 -13.63 3.56
N ALA A 56 -3.86 -12.80 2.72
CA ALA A 56 -2.93 -13.21 1.68
C ALA A 56 -1.68 -12.33 1.68
N SER A 57 -0.66 -12.79 0.96
CA SER A 57 0.56 -12.03 0.70
C SER A 57 0.31 -11.13 -0.52
N ILE A 58 0.57 -9.83 -0.37
CA ILE A 58 0.25 -8.82 -1.38
C ILE A 58 1.55 -8.25 -1.96
N ASN A 59 1.61 -8.17 -3.29
CA ASN A 59 2.75 -7.61 -4.02
C ASN A 59 2.80 -6.09 -3.90
N GLY A 60 4.01 -5.56 -3.82
CA GLY A 60 4.28 -4.14 -3.87
C GLY A 60 5.77 -3.85 -4.00
N GLU A 61 6.17 -2.64 -3.63
CA GLU A 61 7.53 -2.15 -3.71
C GLU A 61 7.94 -1.54 -2.37
N VAL A 62 9.23 -1.62 -2.03
CA VAL A 62 9.78 -0.93 -0.85
C VAL A 62 10.68 0.20 -1.30
N TYR A 63 10.46 1.37 -0.71
CA TYR A 63 11.30 2.55 -0.85
C TYR A 63 11.99 2.88 0.46
N GLU A 64 13.19 3.43 0.36
CA GLU A 64 13.80 4.19 1.43
C GLU A 64 13.41 5.67 1.26
N VAL A 65 12.68 6.20 2.26
CA VAL A 65 12.02 7.52 2.18
C VAL A 65 12.54 8.42 3.30
N GLY A 66 12.89 9.66 2.97
CA GLY A 66 13.20 10.71 3.95
C GLY A 66 11.95 11.19 4.69
N TYR A 67 12.10 11.66 5.92
CA TYR A 67 10.95 12.15 6.71
C TYR A 67 10.24 13.33 6.03
N GLU A 68 11.02 14.24 5.44
CA GLU A 68 10.52 15.43 4.75
C GLU A 68 9.70 15.03 3.52
N VAL A 69 10.20 14.08 2.72
CA VAL A 69 9.47 13.52 1.56
C VAL A 69 8.16 12.87 2.01
N LEU A 70 8.19 12.06 3.08
CA LEU A 70 6.99 11.43 3.61
C LEU A 70 5.96 12.48 4.07
N ARG A 71 6.41 13.47 4.85
CA ARG A 71 5.54 14.48 5.48
C ARG A 71 4.98 15.48 4.47
N GLU A 72 5.78 15.94 3.53
CA GLU A 72 5.44 17.08 2.67
C GLU A 72 4.95 16.67 1.28
N ARG A 73 5.22 15.43 0.85
CA ARG A 73 4.83 14.94 -0.48
C ARG A 73 3.81 13.82 -0.37
N LEU A 74 4.17 12.70 0.26
CA LEU A 74 3.33 11.51 0.22
C LEU A 74 2.06 11.66 1.06
N LEU A 75 2.19 11.89 2.37
CA LEU A 75 1.03 11.91 3.29
C LEU A 75 -0.06 12.94 2.95
N PRO A 76 0.25 14.15 2.44
CA PRO A 76 -0.78 15.12 2.04
C PRO A 76 -1.63 14.69 0.84
N GLU A 77 -1.13 13.79 0.00
CA GLU A 77 -1.82 13.30 -1.20
C GLU A 77 -2.61 12.00 -0.96
N GLU A 78 -2.48 11.42 0.23
CA GLU A 78 -3.14 10.16 0.56
C GLU A 78 -4.64 10.34 0.82
N PRO A 79 -5.50 9.46 0.28
CA PRO A 79 -6.94 9.47 0.52
C PRO A 79 -7.33 9.34 1.99
N ALA A 80 -8.48 9.92 2.36
CA ALA A 80 -9.00 9.90 3.73
C ALA A 80 -9.29 8.48 4.24
N GLU A 81 -9.59 7.55 3.33
CA GLU A 81 -9.83 6.15 3.63
C GLU A 81 -8.56 5.41 4.09
N LEU A 82 -7.36 5.96 3.80
CA LEU A 82 -6.09 5.38 4.19
C LEU A 82 -5.50 6.02 5.46
N GLU A 83 -4.66 5.25 6.16
CA GLU A 83 -3.90 5.70 7.31
C GLU A 83 -2.48 5.15 7.30
N LEU A 84 -1.52 5.95 7.75
CA LEU A 84 -0.15 5.48 7.93
C LEU A 84 -0.10 4.47 9.09
N GLY A 85 0.48 3.32 8.84
CA GLY A 85 0.78 2.35 9.90
C GLY A 85 1.98 1.49 9.57
N VAL A 86 2.19 0.47 10.40
CA VAL A 86 3.26 -0.52 10.22
C VAL A 86 2.65 -1.83 9.73
N ILE A 87 3.36 -2.50 8.83
CA ILE A 87 3.06 -3.84 8.32
C ILE A 87 4.26 -4.77 8.47
N ALA A 88 4.01 -6.08 8.42
CA ALA A 88 5.02 -7.12 8.32
C ALA A 88 5.17 -7.53 6.85
N LEU A 89 6.42 -7.66 6.40
CA LEU A 89 6.78 -8.20 5.10
C LEU A 89 6.98 -9.72 5.19
N ALA A 90 7.00 -10.39 4.03
CA ALA A 90 7.13 -11.84 3.94
C ALA A 90 8.48 -12.36 4.49
N ASP A 91 9.50 -11.50 4.57
CA ASP A 91 10.80 -11.82 5.17
C ASP A 91 10.82 -11.65 6.70
N GLY A 92 9.68 -11.29 7.31
CA GLY A 92 9.53 -11.04 8.74
C GLY A 92 9.95 -9.64 9.19
N SER A 93 10.48 -8.79 8.30
CA SER A 93 10.80 -7.40 8.62
C SER A 93 9.55 -6.51 8.71
N GLY A 94 9.67 -5.38 9.40
CA GLY A 94 8.64 -4.35 9.46
C GLY A 94 8.85 -3.25 8.42
N SER A 95 7.76 -2.65 7.94
CA SER A 95 7.78 -1.47 7.08
C SER A 95 6.62 -0.54 7.40
N PHE A 96 6.80 0.77 7.20
CA PHE A 96 5.65 1.66 7.09
C PHE A 96 4.86 1.35 5.82
N SER A 97 3.55 1.59 5.82
CA SER A 97 2.69 1.50 4.65
C SER A 97 1.39 2.27 4.88
N MET A 98 0.73 2.66 3.80
CA MET A 98 -0.64 3.16 3.84
C MET A 98 -1.61 1.98 3.92
N ARG A 99 -2.46 2.01 4.94
CA ARG A 99 -3.39 0.94 5.29
C ARG A 99 -4.81 1.42 5.20
N MET A 100 -5.72 0.50 4.88
CA MET A 100 -7.16 0.72 4.91
C MET A 100 -7.62 0.99 6.34
N ARG A 101 -8.22 2.16 6.59
CA ARG A 101 -8.90 2.43 7.86
C ARG A 101 -10.04 1.43 8.05
N ALA A 102 -10.20 0.93 9.26
CA ALA A 102 -11.28 -0.03 9.57
C ALA A 102 -12.67 0.55 9.26
N SER A 103 -12.89 1.84 9.50
CA SER A 103 -14.16 2.53 9.24
C SER A 103 -14.47 2.68 7.74
N ALA A 104 -13.47 2.52 6.86
CA ALA A 104 -13.65 2.65 5.42
C ALA A 104 -13.94 1.31 4.72
N LEU A 105 -13.78 0.17 5.40
CA LEU A 105 -13.93 -1.17 4.80
C LEU A 105 -15.32 -1.44 4.21
N THR A 106 -16.35 -0.78 4.74
CA THR A 106 -17.73 -0.93 4.30
C THR A 106 -18.22 0.30 3.52
N ALA A 107 -17.32 1.20 3.12
CA ALA A 107 -17.69 2.37 2.35
C ALA A 107 -18.16 1.98 0.94
N PRO A 108 -19.05 2.77 0.30
CA PRO A 108 -19.48 2.51 -1.06
C PRO A 108 -18.31 2.45 -2.05
N GLY A 109 -18.31 1.45 -2.93
CA GLY A 109 -17.26 1.24 -3.93
C GLY A 109 -16.00 0.55 -3.41
N VAL A 110 -15.98 0.09 -2.15
CA VAL A 110 -14.89 -0.73 -1.64
C VAL A 110 -15.11 -2.20 -2.00
N VAL A 111 -14.13 -2.80 -2.66
CA VAL A 111 -14.19 -4.19 -3.14
C VAL A 111 -13.00 -4.97 -2.62
N ASP A 112 -13.23 -6.18 -2.08
CA ASP A 112 -12.15 -7.10 -1.70
C ASP A 112 -11.50 -7.67 -2.96
N ILE A 113 -10.23 -7.34 -3.17
CA ILE A 113 -9.41 -7.77 -4.30
C ILE A 113 -8.25 -8.67 -3.85
N THR A 114 -8.35 -9.24 -2.64
CA THR A 114 -7.27 -10.06 -2.03
C THR A 114 -6.81 -11.18 -2.95
N ALA A 115 -7.75 -11.81 -3.68
CA ALA A 115 -7.45 -12.90 -4.61
C ALA A 115 -6.58 -12.49 -5.81
N HIS A 116 -6.53 -11.21 -6.17
CA HIS A 116 -5.66 -10.71 -7.25
C HIS A 116 -4.20 -10.58 -6.81
N GLY A 117 -3.93 -10.54 -5.49
CA GLY A 117 -2.57 -10.51 -4.93
C GLY A 117 -1.78 -9.22 -5.19
N GLY A 118 -2.39 -8.19 -5.79
CA GLY A 118 -1.73 -6.89 -6.02
C GLY A 118 -2.50 -5.99 -6.97
N TRP A 119 -2.17 -4.69 -6.93
CA TRP A 119 -2.91 -3.66 -7.64
C TRP A 119 -2.84 -3.78 -9.16
N HIS A 120 -1.64 -3.95 -9.72
CA HIS A 120 -1.49 -4.11 -11.17
C HIS A 120 -2.21 -5.36 -11.70
N ALA A 121 -2.21 -6.46 -10.94
CA ALA A 121 -2.92 -7.67 -11.30
C ALA A 121 -4.45 -7.48 -11.26
N TYR A 122 -4.96 -6.67 -10.33
CA TYR A 122 -6.36 -6.28 -10.29
C TYR A 122 -6.75 -5.39 -11.47
N LEU A 123 -5.99 -4.33 -11.74
CA LEU A 123 -6.25 -3.41 -12.87
C LEU A 123 -6.27 -4.14 -14.22
N ALA A 124 -5.51 -5.22 -14.39
CA ALA A 124 -5.53 -6.03 -15.61
C ALA A 124 -6.83 -6.84 -15.80
N THR A 125 -7.76 -6.81 -14.84
CA THR A 125 -9.07 -7.49 -14.91
C THR A 125 -10.25 -6.53 -15.13
N LEU A 126 -9.99 -5.22 -15.16
CA LEU A 126 -10.96 -4.17 -15.48
C LEU A 126 -11.00 -3.93 -16.99
#